data_AF-A0A3N5LY56-F1
#
_entry.id   AF-A0A3N5LY56-F1
#
_cell.length_a   1.000
_cell.length_b   1.000
_cell.length_c   1.000
_cell.angle_alpha   90.00
_cell.angle_beta   90.00
_cell.angle_gamma   90.00
#
_symmetry.space_group_name_H-M   'P 1'
#
loop_
_entity.id
_entity.type
_entity.pdbx_description
1 polymer ?
#
loop_
_entity_poly.entity_id
_entity_poly.type
_entity_poly.pdbx_seq_one_letter_code
_entity_poly.pdbx_strand_id
1 'polypeptide(L)'
;MLILTAEELRFDMWSPERRLVIPLAVVLRVDTTKRHAGRYSVKPLLRVTWRDARGLEDAAAWALTERDEWVPALEDAVRAARTAGGAPPA
;
A
#
# COMPACT_ATOMS: atom_id res chain seq x y z
N MET A 1 6.47 0.89 -11.18
CA MET A 1 5.04 0.85 -11.58
C MET A 1 4.22 0.37 -10.39
N LEU A 2 3.11 1.04 -10.07
CA LEU A 2 2.22 0.66 -8.98
C LEU A 2 0.99 -0.06 -9.54
N ILE A 3 0.63 -1.19 -8.96
CA ILE A 3 -0.43 -2.08 -9.44
C ILE A 3 -1.29 -2.47 -8.25
N LEU A 4 -2.60 -2.26 -8.36
CA LEU A 4 -3.58 -2.72 -7.37
C LEU A 4 -4.36 -3.92 -7.94
N THR A 5 -4.42 -5.00 -7.19
CA THR A 5 -5.30 -6.15 -7.47
C THR A 5 -6.32 -6.33 -6.34
N ALA A 6 -7.18 -7.35 -6.45
CA ALA A 6 -8.13 -7.67 -5.38
C ALA A 6 -7.47 -8.15 -4.07
N GLU A 7 -6.22 -8.62 -4.13
CA GLU A 7 -5.55 -9.29 -3.02
C GLU A 7 -4.32 -8.52 -2.52
N GLU A 8 -3.66 -7.74 -3.38
CA GLU A 8 -2.37 -7.14 -3.08
C GLU A 8 -2.11 -5.83 -3.82
N LEU A 9 -1.25 -5.00 -3.22
CA LEU A 9 -0.61 -3.86 -3.83
C LEU A 9 0.82 -4.24 -4.21
N ARG A 10 1.18 -4.07 -5.48
CA ARG A 10 2.51 -4.36 -5.99
C ARG A 10 3.20 -3.10 -6.49
N PHE A 11 4.48 -2.98 -6.18
CA PHE A 11 5.34 -1.95 -6.73
C PHE A 11 6.58 -2.58 -7.37
N ASP A 12 6.66 -2.47 -8.70
CA ASP A 12 7.80 -2.91 -9.49
C ASP A 12 8.79 -1.74 -9.69
N MET A 13 9.99 -1.87 -9.13
CA MET A 13 11.14 -1.00 -9.40
C MET A 13 11.95 -1.58 -10.55
N TRP A 14 12.25 -0.75 -11.57
CA TRP A 14 13.02 -1.20 -12.72
C TRP A 14 14.54 -1.14 -12.51
N SER A 15 15.05 -0.36 -11.56
CA SER A 15 16.50 -0.33 -11.25
C SER A 15 16.78 0.15 -9.81
N PRO A 16 17.43 -0.67 -8.95
CA PRO A 16 17.63 -2.11 -9.14
C PRO A 16 16.28 -2.82 -9.32
N GLU A 17 16.26 -3.90 -10.10
CA GLU A 17 15.04 -4.66 -10.30
C GLU A 17 14.60 -5.28 -8.95
N ARG A 18 13.51 -4.74 -8.41
CA ARG A 18 12.95 -5.16 -7.13
C ARG A 18 11.45 -5.07 -7.21
N ARG A 19 10.77 -6.07 -6.64
CA ARG A 19 9.33 -6.07 -6.48
C ARG A 19 9.00 -5.98 -4.99
N LEU A 20 8.20 -5.00 -4.63
CA LEU A 20 7.55 -4.91 -3.33
C LEU A 20 6.12 -5.42 -3.50
N VAL A 21 5.75 -6.44 -2.71
CA VAL A 21 4.40 -7.00 -2.67
C VAL A 21 3.83 -6.80 -1.27
N ILE A 22 2.65 -6.18 -1.19
CA ILE A 22 1.96 -5.91 0.07
C ILE A 22 0.56 -6.53 -0.02
N PRO A 23 0.28 -7.63 0.70
CA PRO A 23 -1.08 -8.18 0.79
C PRO A 23 -2.02 -7.16 1.43
N LEU A 24 -3.20 -6.95 0.84
CA LEU A 24 -4.16 -5.96 1.34
C LEU A 24 -4.69 -6.30 2.73
N ALA A 25 -4.76 -7.59 3.05
CA ALA A 25 -5.20 -8.07 4.37
C ALA A 25 -4.31 -7.58 5.53
N VAL A 26 -3.03 -7.31 5.27
CA VAL A 26 -2.07 -6.86 6.30
C VAL A 26 -1.83 -5.35 6.30
N VAL A 27 -2.45 -4.61 5.36
CA VAL A 27 -2.41 -3.15 5.34
C VAL A 27 -3.11 -2.64 6.59
N LEU A 28 -2.45 -1.78 7.35
CA LEU A 28 -2.95 -1.16 8.57
C LEU A 28 -3.61 0.19 8.27
N ARG A 29 -3.00 0.97 7.36
CA ARG A 29 -3.42 2.34 7.06
C ARG A 29 -3.04 2.75 5.65
N VAL A 30 -3.94 3.47 5.00
CA VAL A 30 -3.71 4.22 3.76
C VAL A 30 -3.92 5.69 4.07
N ASP A 31 -2.97 6.56 3.73
CA ASP A 31 -3.13 8.01 3.87
C ASP A 31 -2.19 8.79 2.93
N THR A 32 -2.06 10.10 3.16
CA THR A 32 -1.08 10.93 2.48
C THR A 32 -0.08 11.53 3.45
N THR A 33 1.17 11.68 2.99
CA THR A 33 2.23 12.32 3.78
C THR A 33 3.13 13.21 2.93
N LYS A 34 3.67 14.28 3.51
CA LYS A 34 4.77 15.04 2.90
C LYS A 34 6.14 14.58 3.40
N ARG A 35 6.22 13.66 4.36
CA ARG A 35 7.47 13.16 4.94
C ARG A 35 7.50 11.65 4.97
N HIS A 36 8.56 11.06 4.43
CA HIS A 36 8.79 9.62 4.44
C HIS A 36 10.28 9.31 4.29
N ALA A 37 10.76 8.24 4.94
CA ALA A 37 12.17 7.81 4.90
C ALA A 37 13.18 8.95 5.17
N GLY A 38 12.89 9.81 6.15
CA GLY A 38 13.76 10.95 6.51
C GLY A 38 13.76 12.12 5.52
N ARG A 39 12.96 12.07 4.45
CA ARG A 39 12.90 13.10 3.40
C ARG A 39 11.56 13.81 3.37
N TYR A 40 11.58 15.08 2.98
CA TYR A 40 10.39 15.89 2.73
C TYR A 40 10.10 15.94 1.22
N SER A 41 8.81 15.91 0.85
CA SER A 41 8.32 16.04 -0.52
C SER A 41 7.44 17.28 -0.65
N VAL A 42 7.59 17.99 -1.77
CA VAL A 42 6.79 19.18 -2.09
C VAL A 42 5.32 18.82 -2.30
N LYS A 43 5.05 17.71 -3.00
CA LYS A 43 3.71 17.15 -3.18
C LYS A 43 3.47 16.02 -2.16
N PRO A 44 2.27 15.92 -1.55
CA PRO A 44 1.92 14.79 -0.71
C PRO A 44 2.02 13.47 -1.49
N LEU A 45 2.59 12.46 -0.84
CA LEU A 45 2.78 11.09 -1.31
C LEU A 45 1.61 10.23 -0.83
N LEU A 46 1.19 9.25 -1.63
CA LEU A 46 0.36 8.15 -1.13
C LEU A 46 1.22 7.30 -0.20
N ARG A 47 0.82 7.11 1.05
CA ARG A 47 1.51 6.24 2.00
C ARG A 47 0.64 5.05 2.37
N VAL A 48 1.28 3.89 2.40
CA VAL A 48 0.70 2.64 2.88
C VAL A 48 1.55 2.16 4.03
N THR A 49 0.90 1.85 5.14
CA THR A 49 1.51 1.23 6.33
C THR A 49 0.92 -0.16 6.48
N TRP A 50 1.76 -1.17 6.68
CA TRP A 50 1.35 -2.56 6.81
C TRP A 50 2.16 -3.27 7.90
N ARG A 51 1.74 -4.48 8.24
CA ARG A 51 2.51 -5.38 9.10
C ARG A 51 3.35 -6.33 8.26
N ASP A 52 4.67 -6.29 8.43
CA ASP A 52 5.62 -7.13 7.70
C ASP A 52 5.58 -8.60 8.17
N ALA A 53 6.35 -9.46 7.50
CA ALA A 53 6.41 -10.90 7.82
C ALA A 53 6.95 -11.20 9.23
N ARG A 54 7.58 -10.23 9.91
CA ARG A 54 8.08 -10.34 11.28
C ARG A 54 7.09 -9.76 12.30
N GLY A 55 5.93 -9.29 11.85
CA GLY A 55 4.93 -8.66 12.70
C GLY A 55 5.20 -7.18 13.01
N LEU A 56 6.23 -6.59 12.40
CA LEU A 56 6.61 -5.19 12.62
C LEU A 56 5.85 -4.27 11.66
N GLU A 57 5.67 -3.02 12.05
CA GLU A 57 5.11 -2.02 11.15
C GLU A 57 6.16 -1.55 10.16
N ASP A 58 5.80 -1.56 8.88
CA ASP A 58 6.58 -1.00 7.80
C ASP A 58 5.70 -0.08 6.94
N ALA A 59 6.34 0.82 6.18
CA ALA A 59 5.64 1.77 5.35
C ALA A 59 6.39 2.09 4.07
N ALA A 60 5.64 2.38 3.03
CA ALA A 60 6.13 2.87 1.75
C ALA A 60 5.28 4.06 1.32
N ALA A 61 5.93 5.01 0.64
CA ALA A 61 5.23 6.17 0.10
C ALA A 61 5.64 6.45 -1.35
N TRP A 62 4.65 6.72 -2.21
CA TRP A 62 4.84 6.96 -3.64
C TRP A 62 4.34 8.33 -4.05
N ALA A 63 5.11 8.99 -4.90
CA ALA A 63 4.67 10.19 -5.60
C ALA A 63 3.85 9.76 -6.82
N LEU A 64 2.53 9.95 -6.76
CA LEU A 64 1.60 9.62 -7.84
C LEU A 64 0.96 10.91 -8.36
N THR A 65 0.68 10.96 -9.66
CA THR A 65 -0.03 12.08 -10.28
C THR A 65 -1.51 12.05 -9.86
N GLU A 66 -2.15 10.90 -9.91
CA GLU A 66 -3.58 10.68 -9.60
C GLU A 66 -3.81 10.27 -8.13
N ARG A 67 -2.99 10.75 -7.20
CA ARG A 67 -2.99 10.31 -5.79
C ARG A 67 -4.39 10.31 -5.15
N ASP A 68 -5.21 11.32 -5.45
CA ASP A 68 -6.50 11.51 -4.80
C ASP A 68 -7.54 10.47 -5.24
N GLU A 69 -7.32 9.79 -6.38
CA GLU A 69 -8.11 8.64 -6.82
C GLU A 69 -7.60 7.34 -6.17
N TRP A 70 -6.27 7.25 -5.95
CA TRP A 70 -5.64 6.06 -5.38
C TRP A 70 -6.00 5.83 -3.91
N VAL A 71 -6.12 6.87 -3.09
CA VAL A 71 -6.46 6.73 -1.66
C VAL A 71 -7.78 5.98 -1.47
N PRO A 72 -8.93 6.44 -2.01
CA PRO A 72 -10.20 5.76 -1.82
C PRO A 72 -10.22 4.36 -2.46
N ALA A 73 -9.64 4.20 -3.67
CA ALA A 73 -9.57 2.90 -4.32
C ALA A 73 -8.82 1.86 -3.47
N LEU A 74 -7.73 2.27 -2.82
CA LEU A 74 -6.95 1.39 -1.97
C LEU A 74 -7.65 1.10 -0.63
N GLU A 75 -8.32 2.09 -0.04
CA GLU A 75 -9.13 1.90 1.16
C GLU A 75 -10.28 0.90 0.95
N ASP A 76 -10.96 1.00 -0.19
CA ASP A 76 -12.04 0.08 -0.56
C ASP A 76 -11.51 -1.34 -0.81
N ALA A 77 -10.39 -1.46 -1.51
CA ALA A 77 -9.74 -2.75 -1.75
C ALA A 77 -9.27 -3.41 -0.43
N VAL A 78 -8.67 -2.65 0.49
CA VAL A 78 -8.27 -3.14 1.82
C VAL A 78 -9.47 -3.62 2.62
N ARG A 79 -10.58 -2.89 2.58
CA ARG A 79 -11.83 -3.29 3.23
C ARG A 79 -12.37 -4.60 2.66
N ALA A 80 -12.42 -4.71 1.34
CA ALA A 80 -12.90 -5.92 0.65
C ALA A 80 -12.01 -7.15 0.98
N ALA A 81 -10.69 -7.00 0.95
CA ALA A 81 -9.75 -8.07 1.26
C ALA A 81 -9.90 -8.60 2.70
N ARG A 82 -10.16 -7.72 3.67
CA ARG A 82 -10.40 -8.12 5.06
C ARG A 82 -11.72 -8.87 5.24
N THR A 83 -12.75 -8.50 4.46
CA THR A 83 -14.02 -9.25 4.48
C THR A 83 -13.89 -10.62 3.80
N ALA A 84 -13.07 -10.73 2.76
CA ALA A 84 -12.83 -11.98 2.05
C ALA A 84 -11.97 -12.97 2.86
N GLY A 85 -10.97 -12.48 3.61
CA GLY A 85 -10.11 -13.29 4.47
C GLY A 85 -10.76 -13.78 5.77
N GLY A 86 -12.03 -13.45 6.02
CA GLY A 86 -12.79 -13.82 7.21
C GLY A 86 -13.73 -15.02 7.05
N ALA A 87 -13.90 -15.56 5.84
CA ALA A 87 -14.69 -16.78 5.63
C ALA A 87 -13.78 -18.01 5.84
N PRO A 88 -14.00 -18.86 6.87
CA PRO A 88 -13.37 -20.17 6.88
C PRO A 88 -13.91 -20.97 5.68
N PRO A 89 -13.12 -21.87 5.07
CA PRO A 89 -13.66 -22.83 4.12
C PRO A 89 -14.77 -23.63 4.83
N ALA A 90 -15.89 -23.81 4.13
CA ALA A 90 -17.06 -24.56 4.57
C ALA A 90 -16.73 -26.01 4.96
#